data_AF-A0A7S2Q5C1-F1
#
_entry.id   AF-A0A7S2Q5C1-F1
#
_cell.length_a   1.000
_cell.length_b   1.000
_cell.length_c   1.000
_cell.angle_alpha   90.00
_cell.angle_beta   90.00
_cell.angle_gamma   90.00
#
_symmetry.space_group_name_H-M   'P 1'
#
loop_
_entity.id
_entity.type
_entity.pdbx_description
1 polymer ?
#
loop_
_entity_poly.entity_id
_entity_poly.type
_entity_poly.pdbx_seq_one_letter_code
_entity_poly.pdbx_strand_id
1 'polypeptide(L)'
;SEAGIPKEQVFVTNSKGVIWKSPDGAEGTGKNDEQKALAQVGRPSYPQDLVSIVRHVKPDVIIGAVGVAPNCFTKEVIEEMLRVQDAKPEGERVRPVCFALSNPKTQAEITAKDCYTFSKGRAIFGSGTRFDGEVVDGRLREPGQVNNFFIFPGMSFGAMACEARTIPERFFMVAAEAVANCLDAHDIE
;
A
#
# COMPACT_ATOMS: atom_id res chain seq x y z
N SER A 1 12.08 0.28 -11.97
CA SER A 1 11.04 1.31 -12.22
C SER A 1 11.69 2.67 -12.03
N GLU A 2 11.06 3.76 -12.49
CA GLU A 2 11.57 5.12 -12.20
C GLU A 2 11.67 5.39 -10.69
N ALA A 3 10.85 4.73 -9.87
CA ALA A 3 10.89 4.79 -8.41
C ALA A 3 12.06 4.02 -7.75
N GLY A 4 12.89 3.30 -8.52
CA GLY A 4 14.07 2.59 -7.99
C GLY A 4 13.80 1.35 -7.12
N ILE A 5 12.53 0.96 -6.91
CA ILE A 5 12.17 -0.22 -6.11
C ILE A 5 12.41 -1.51 -6.93
N PRO A 6 13.22 -2.47 -6.44
CA PRO A 6 13.39 -3.78 -7.07
C PRO A 6 12.06 -4.53 -7.16
N LYS A 7 11.78 -5.17 -8.30
CA LYS A 7 10.51 -5.91 -8.49
C LYS A 7 10.36 -7.07 -7.52
N GLU A 8 11.47 -7.62 -7.08
CA GLU A 8 11.57 -8.72 -6.12
C GLU A 8 11.08 -8.31 -4.72
N GLN A 9 10.99 -7.00 -4.46
CA GLN A 9 10.43 -6.46 -3.22
C GLN A 9 8.93 -6.14 -3.33
N VAL A 10 8.32 -6.31 -4.51
CA VAL A 10 6.91 -6.01 -4.75
C VAL A 10 6.13 -7.31 -4.92
N PHE A 11 5.29 -7.60 -3.92
CA PHE A 11 4.41 -8.77 -3.94
C PHE A 11 2.98 -8.32 -4.22
N VAL A 12 2.42 -8.78 -5.34
CA VAL A 12 1.02 -8.54 -5.71
C VAL A 12 0.19 -9.78 -5.41
N THR A 13 -1.02 -9.59 -4.89
CA THR A 13 -1.96 -10.67 -4.62
C THR A 13 -3.21 -10.55 -5.49
N ASN A 14 -3.87 -11.68 -5.73
CA ASN A 14 -5.22 -11.71 -6.27
C ASN A 14 -6.06 -12.74 -5.50
N SER A 15 -7.24 -13.09 -6.01
CA SER A 15 -8.13 -14.09 -5.40
C SER A 15 -7.52 -15.48 -5.18
N LYS A 16 -6.32 -15.76 -5.72
CA LYS A 16 -5.57 -17.02 -5.56
C LYS A 16 -4.34 -16.90 -4.65
N GLY A 17 -4.11 -15.74 -4.02
CA GLY A 17 -2.91 -15.46 -3.22
C GLY A 17 -1.86 -14.66 -3.98
N VAL A 18 -0.59 -14.87 -3.65
CA VAL A 18 0.55 -14.21 -4.31
C VAL A 18 0.57 -14.57 -5.80
N ILE A 19 0.85 -13.57 -6.62
CA ILE A 19 1.01 -13.77 -8.07
C ILE A 19 2.39 -14.37 -8.31
N TRP A 20 2.42 -15.56 -8.91
CA TRP A 20 3.65 -16.31 -9.17
C TRP A 20 3.64 -16.95 -10.56
N LYS A 21 4.83 -17.37 -11.00
CA LYS A 21 5.05 -18.16 -12.22
C LYS A 21 6.10 -19.25 -12.01
N SER A 22 6.00 -20.35 -12.73
CA SER A 22 7.05 -21.37 -12.77
C SER A 22 8.34 -20.81 -13.39
N PRO A 23 9.52 -21.41 -13.14
CA PRO A 23 10.78 -20.95 -13.72
C PRO A 23 10.78 -20.90 -15.25
N ASP A 24 10.09 -21.83 -15.91
CA ASP A 24 9.90 -21.87 -17.37
C ASP A 24 8.74 -20.98 -17.87
N GLY A 25 7.97 -20.38 -16.96
CA GLY A 25 6.82 -19.54 -17.27
C GLY A 25 5.59 -20.29 -17.78
N ALA A 26 5.59 -21.62 -17.81
CA ALA A 26 4.49 -22.44 -18.29
C ALA A 26 3.25 -22.38 -17.38
N GLU A 27 3.46 -22.23 -16.07
CA GLU A 27 2.41 -22.11 -15.05
C GLU A 27 2.47 -20.77 -14.33
N GLY A 28 1.33 -20.31 -13.81
CA GLY A 28 1.26 -19.14 -12.96
C GLY A 28 -0.16 -18.72 -12.57
N THR A 29 -0.27 -17.69 -11.74
CA THR A 29 -1.55 -17.19 -11.20
C THR A 29 -1.96 -15.80 -11.70
N GLY A 30 -1.14 -15.16 -12.53
CA GLY A 30 -1.43 -13.85 -13.13
C GLY A 30 -2.57 -13.91 -14.15
N LYS A 31 -3.53 -12.97 -14.06
CA LYS A 31 -4.72 -12.94 -14.93
C LYS A 31 -4.54 -12.09 -16.19
N ASN A 32 -3.60 -11.16 -16.18
CA ASN A 32 -3.27 -10.26 -17.29
C ASN A 32 -1.75 -10.00 -17.32
N ASP A 33 -1.28 -9.24 -18.30
CA ASP A 33 0.15 -9.06 -18.53
C ASP A 33 0.80 -8.16 -17.47
N GLU A 34 0.04 -7.21 -16.91
CA GLU A 34 0.48 -6.38 -15.78
C GLU A 34 0.76 -7.24 -14.54
N GLN A 35 -0.13 -8.19 -14.22
CA GLN A 35 0.07 -9.13 -13.12
C GLN A 35 1.24 -10.06 -13.38
N LYS A 36 1.36 -10.62 -14.60
CA LYS A 36 2.48 -11.51 -14.98
C LYS A 36 3.83 -10.79 -14.91
N ALA A 37 3.86 -9.49 -15.20
CA ALA A 37 5.08 -8.67 -15.14
C ALA A 37 5.62 -8.47 -13.71
N LEU A 38 4.80 -8.74 -12.69
CA LEU A 38 5.12 -8.68 -11.26
C LEU A 38 5.06 -10.07 -10.58
N ALA A 39 4.94 -11.13 -11.37
CA ALA A 39 4.85 -12.48 -10.84
C ALA A 39 6.19 -12.93 -10.23
N GLN A 40 6.12 -13.39 -8.98
CA GLN A 40 7.26 -14.00 -8.29
C GLN A 40 7.64 -15.33 -8.93
N VAL A 41 8.93 -15.67 -8.99
CA VAL A 41 9.38 -16.94 -9.55
C VAL A 41 9.27 -18.04 -8.50
N GLY A 42 8.62 -19.15 -8.86
CA GLY A 42 8.41 -20.30 -7.99
C GLY A 42 7.04 -20.30 -7.31
N ARG A 43 6.45 -21.49 -7.18
CA ARG A 43 5.17 -21.68 -6.51
C ARG A 43 5.33 -21.49 -5.00
N PRO A 44 4.53 -20.63 -4.35
CA PRO A 44 4.52 -20.50 -2.89
C PRO A 44 4.26 -21.83 -2.19
N SER A 45 5.08 -22.16 -1.19
CA SER A 45 4.99 -23.39 -0.39
C SER A 45 4.24 -23.20 0.94
N TYR A 46 3.63 -22.03 1.15
CA TYR A 46 2.91 -21.64 2.36
C TYR A 46 1.44 -21.32 2.03
N PRO A 47 0.53 -21.35 3.02
CA PRO A 47 -0.87 -21.00 2.81
C PRO A 47 -1.01 -19.60 2.19
N GLN A 48 -2.00 -19.44 1.32
CA GLN A 48 -2.16 -18.24 0.50
C GLN A 48 -3.19 -17.24 1.06
N ASP A 49 -3.58 -17.39 2.33
CA ASP A 49 -4.33 -16.36 3.05
C ASP A 49 -3.42 -15.16 3.40
N LEU A 50 -4.01 -13.99 3.61
CA LEU A 50 -3.26 -12.75 3.77
C LEU A 50 -2.35 -12.75 5.01
N VAL A 51 -2.74 -13.40 6.10
CA VAL A 51 -1.92 -13.50 7.33
C VAL A 51 -0.66 -14.31 7.04
N SER A 52 -0.81 -15.47 6.40
CA SER A 52 0.31 -16.32 6.00
C SER A 52 1.24 -15.62 5.00
N ILE A 53 0.68 -14.83 4.08
CA ILE A 53 1.46 -14.02 3.15
C ILE A 53 2.28 -12.95 3.89
N VAL A 54 1.67 -12.16 4.79
CA VAL A 54 2.38 -11.16 5.59
C VAL A 54 3.50 -11.80 6.40
N ARG A 55 3.22 -12.94 7.06
CA ARG A 55 4.22 -13.68 7.85
C ARG A 55 5.43 -14.10 7.02
N HIS A 56 5.20 -14.56 5.79
CA HIS A 56 6.27 -15.06 4.93
C HIS A 56 7.03 -13.93 4.24
N VAL A 57 6.31 -12.98 3.64
CA VAL A 57 6.87 -11.87 2.86
C VAL A 57 7.54 -10.82 3.75
N LYS A 58 7.06 -10.70 5.00
CA LYS A 58 7.54 -9.72 5.98
C LYS A 58 7.49 -8.25 5.50
N PRO A 59 6.36 -7.79 4.94
CA PRO A 59 6.28 -6.47 4.31
C PRO A 59 6.36 -5.31 5.32
N ASP A 60 6.91 -4.19 4.86
CA ASP A 60 6.86 -2.89 5.55
C ASP A 60 5.59 -2.11 5.23
N VAL A 61 5.06 -2.33 4.03
CA VAL A 61 3.91 -1.61 3.47
C VAL A 61 2.89 -2.64 2.98
N ILE A 62 1.63 -2.46 3.36
CA ILE A 62 0.49 -3.17 2.79
C ILE A 62 -0.46 -2.19 2.12
N ILE A 63 -0.82 -2.45 0.86
CA ILE A 63 -1.71 -1.61 0.06
C ILE A 63 -2.91 -2.42 -0.40
N GLY A 64 -4.09 -1.96 -0.04
CA GLY A 64 -5.38 -2.49 -0.44
C GLY A 64 -5.96 -1.67 -1.57
N ALA A 65 -6.23 -2.32 -2.70
CA ALA A 65 -6.94 -1.75 -3.84
C ALA A 65 -7.87 -2.81 -4.45
N VAL A 66 -8.60 -3.52 -3.59
CA VAL A 66 -9.35 -4.74 -3.97
C VAL A 66 -10.75 -4.41 -4.50
N GLY A 67 -11.41 -3.42 -3.94
CA GLY A 67 -12.74 -2.91 -4.32
C GLY A 67 -13.92 -3.83 -4.03
N VAL A 68 -13.68 -5.11 -3.77
CA VAL A 68 -14.71 -6.16 -3.64
C VAL A 68 -14.57 -7.03 -2.38
N ALA A 69 -13.61 -6.71 -1.51
CA ALA A 69 -13.35 -7.46 -0.28
C ALA A 69 -13.22 -6.49 0.90
N PRO A 70 -14.34 -5.88 1.35
CA PRO A 70 -14.32 -4.98 2.49
C PRO A 70 -13.83 -5.71 3.75
N ASN A 71 -13.14 -4.98 4.63
CA ASN A 71 -12.60 -5.50 5.89
C ASN A 71 -11.61 -6.67 5.73
N CYS A 72 -10.99 -6.84 4.55
CA CYS A 72 -10.03 -7.92 4.32
C CYS A 72 -8.69 -7.71 5.04
N PHE A 73 -8.37 -6.50 5.49
CA PHE A 73 -7.27 -6.25 6.43
C PHE A 73 -7.82 -6.45 7.84
N THR A 74 -7.91 -7.71 8.24
CA THR A 74 -8.44 -8.09 9.56
C THR A 74 -7.48 -7.70 10.69
N LYS A 75 -7.95 -7.81 11.94
CA LYS A 75 -7.10 -7.63 13.12
C LYS A 75 -5.85 -8.51 13.07
N GLU A 76 -5.99 -9.77 12.68
CA GLU A 76 -4.89 -10.72 12.57
C GLU A 76 -3.85 -10.28 11.54
N VAL A 77 -4.29 -9.68 10.43
CA VAL A 77 -3.38 -9.13 9.41
C VAL A 77 -2.56 -7.97 10.00
N ILE A 78 -3.20 -7.02 10.67
CA ILE A 78 -2.51 -5.86 11.27
C ILE A 78 -1.58 -6.28 12.41
N GLU A 79 -2.01 -7.22 13.26
CA GLU A 79 -1.16 -7.76 14.33
C GLU A 79 0.03 -8.55 13.77
N GLU A 80 -0.15 -9.26 12.65
CA GLU A 80 0.95 -9.96 11.97
C GLU A 80 1.95 -8.97 11.34
N MET A 81 1.47 -7.86 10.75
CA MET A 81 2.34 -6.76 10.30
C MET A 81 3.22 -6.25 11.44
N LEU A 82 2.65 -6.06 12.64
CA LEU A 82 3.42 -5.67 13.82
C LEU A 82 4.42 -6.74 14.25
N ARG A 83 4.02 -8.02 14.32
CA ARG A 83 4.93 -9.12 14.67
C ARG A 83 6.11 -9.22 13.73
N VAL A 84 5.87 -9.05 12.43
CA VAL A 84 6.91 -9.04 11.42
C VAL A 84 7.92 -7.92 11.69
N GLN A 85 7.43 -6.69 11.93
CA GLN A 85 8.31 -5.57 12.27
C GLN A 85 9.09 -5.83 13.56
N ASP A 86 8.42 -6.38 14.57
CA ASP A 86 9.03 -6.70 15.86
C ASP A 86 10.07 -7.84 15.78
N ALA A 87 10.07 -8.61 14.69
CA ALA A 87 11.05 -9.67 14.43
C ALA A 87 12.24 -9.18 13.58
N LYS A 88 12.19 -7.99 12.98
CA LYS A 88 13.29 -7.44 12.18
C LYS A 88 14.46 -6.98 13.09
N PRO A 89 15.71 -7.01 12.62
CA PRO A 89 16.83 -6.36 13.30
C PRO A 89 16.52 -4.89 13.57
N GLU A 90 17.03 -4.32 14.68
CA GLU A 90 16.72 -2.95 15.11
C GLU A 90 16.92 -1.91 13.98
N GLY A 91 18.01 -2.02 13.22
CA GLY A 91 18.31 -1.10 12.10
C GLY A 91 17.43 -1.26 10.86
N GLU A 92 16.55 -2.26 10.82
CA GLU A 92 15.63 -2.54 9.71
C GLU A 92 14.16 -2.33 10.11
N ARG A 93 13.88 -2.02 11.38
CA ARG A 93 12.51 -1.81 11.86
C ARG A 93 11.97 -0.48 11.37
N VAL A 94 10.74 -0.50 10.87
CA VAL A 94 10.02 0.71 10.50
C VAL A 94 8.60 0.70 11.07
N ARG A 95 7.95 1.86 11.09
CA ARG A 95 6.51 1.91 11.32
C ARG A 95 5.81 1.29 10.12
N PRO A 96 4.99 0.25 10.28
CA PRO A 96 4.34 -0.37 9.14
C PRO A 96 3.33 0.59 8.52
N VAL A 97 3.28 0.62 7.19
CA VAL A 97 2.34 1.45 6.43
C VAL A 97 1.15 0.59 5.99
N CYS A 98 -0.06 1.08 6.21
CA CYS A 98 -1.30 0.42 5.84
C CYS A 98 -2.17 1.38 5.01
N PHE A 99 -2.29 1.12 3.71
CA PHE A 99 -3.13 1.91 2.81
C PHE A 99 -4.39 1.15 2.41
N ALA A 100 -5.56 1.69 2.73
CA ALA A 100 -6.87 1.14 2.35
C ALA A 100 -7.53 2.03 1.29
N LEU A 101 -7.30 1.73 0.01
CA LEU A 101 -7.60 2.63 -1.11
C LEU A 101 -8.95 2.36 -1.77
N SER A 102 -9.63 1.28 -1.40
CA SER A 102 -10.93 0.94 -1.97
C SER A 102 -12.00 1.97 -1.63
N ASN A 103 -12.77 2.36 -2.65
CA ASN A 103 -13.87 3.32 -2.55
C ASN A 103 -15.20 2.65 -2.96
N PRO A 104 -16.35 3.05 -2.40
CA PRO A 104 -16.54 4.04 -1.33
C PRO A 104 -16.11 3.49 0.06
N LYS A 105 -16.32 4.26 1.13
CA LYS A 105 -15.91 3.90 2.52
C LYS A 105 -16.35 2.50 2.96
N THR A 106 -17.48 2.02 2.45
CA THR A 106 -18.01 0.66 2.72
C THR A 106 -17.23 -0.48 2.06
N GLN A 107 -16.33 -0.16 1.12
CA GLN A 107 -15.43 -1.10 0.44
C GLN A 107 -13.99 -1.05 0.96
N ALA A 108 -13.70 -0.16 1.91
CA ALA A 108 -12.36 -0.04 2.48
C ALA A 108 -11.88 -1.37 3.07
N GLU A 109 -10.60 -1.66 2.87
CA GLU A 109 -9.98 -2.88 3.39
C GLU A 109 -9.93 -2.93 4.92
N ILE A 110 -9.89 -1.76 5.58
CA ILE A 110 -10.00 -1.56 7.02
C ILE A 110 -10.38 -0.11 7.28
N THR A 111 -11.02 0.17 8.42
CA THR A 111 -11.30 1.54 8.88
C THR A 111 -10.08 2.16 9.57
N ALA A 112 -9.99 3.50 9.61
CA ALA A 112 -8.95 4.19 10.39
C ALA A 112 -8.94 3.76 11.86
N LYS A 113 -10.13 3.73 12.48
CA LYS A 113 -10.35 3.28 13.86
C LYS A 113 -9.78 1.89 14.12
N ASP A 114 -10.13 0.93 13.27
CA ASP A 114 -9.68 -0.45 13.43
C ASP A 114 -8.17 -0.57 13.20
N CYS A 115 -7.63 0.11 12.19
CA CYS A 115 -6.18 0.10 11.92
C CYS A 115 -5.40 0.63 13.12
N TYR A 116 -5.77 1.78 13.67
CA TYR A 116 -5.08 2.35 14.82
C TYR A 116 -5.29 1.53 16.10
N THR A 117 -6.49 0.99 16.32
CA THR A 117 -6.77 0.13 17.47
C THR A 117 -5.94 -1.15 17.43
N PHE A 118 -5.96 -1.87 16.30
CA PHE A 118 -5.25 -3.13 16.14
C PHE A 118 -3.73 -2.95 16.12
N SER A 119 -3.25 -1.81 15.60
CA SER A 119 -1.82 -1.48 15.58
C SER A 119 -1.32 -0.78 16.85
N LYS A 120 -2.18 -0.50 17.83
CA LYS A 120 -1.85 0.33 19.01
C LYS A 120 -1.21 1.67 18.62
N GLY A 121 -1.76 2.31 17.58
CA GLY A 121 -1.30 3.58 17.03
C GLY A 121 0.08 3.54 16.34
N ARG A 122 0.70 2.36 16.16
CA ARG A 122 2.04 2.23 15.55
C ARG A 122 2.01 2.37 14.03
N ALA A 123 0.94 1.89 13.38
CA ALA A 123 0.85 1.92 11.93
C ALA A 123 0.68 3.36 11.40
N ILE A 124 1.28 3.63 10.24
CA ILE A 124 0.95 4.80 9.43
C ILE A 124 -0.21 4.39 8.54
N PHE A 125 -1.35 5.05 8.69
CA PHE A 125 -2.56 4.70 7.96
C PHE A 125 -2.92 5.77 6.93
N GLY A 126 -3.33 5.33 5.74
CA GLY A 126 -3.87 6.20 4.71
C GLY A 126 -5.04 5.55 3.97
N SER A 127 -5.97 6.35 3.46
CA SER A 127 -7.12 5.84 2.71
C SER A 127 -7.49 6.69 1.50
N GLY A 128 -8.06 6.04 0.47
CA GLY A 128 -8.65 6.72 -0.68
C GLY A 128 -9.90 7.53 -0.33
N THR A 129 -10.61 7.13 0.73
CA THR A 129 -11.75 7.87 1.30
C THR A 129 -11.36 8.64 2.56
N ARG A 130 -12.12 9.68 2.88
CA ARG A 130 -11.92 10.45 4.11
C ARG A 130 -12.43 9.67 5.32
N PHE A 131 -11.59 9.56 6.34
CA PHE A 131 -11.92 9.09 7.68
C PHE A 131 -11.69 10.22 8.69
N ASP A 132 -12.39 10.16 9.80
CA ASP A 132 -12.17 11.08 10.91
C ASP A 132 -10.92 10.67 11.70
N GLY A 133 -10.33 11.62 12.42
CA GLY A 133 -9.20 11.35 13.32
C GLY A 133 -9.63 10.52 14.53
N GLU A 134 -8.72 9.70 15.05
CA GLU A 134 -8.99 8.77 16.14
C GLU A 134 -8.01 9.01 17.30
N VAL A 135 -8.51 9.06 18.53
CA VAL A 135 -7.64 9.18 19.71
C VAL A 135 -7.21 7.78 20.15
N VAL A 136 -5.91 7.52 20.07
CA VAL A 136 -5.29 6.25 20.51
C VAL A 136 -4.20 6.55 21.52
N ASP A 137 -4.28 5.92 22.69
CA ASP A 137 -3.38 6.13 23.83
C ASP A 137 -3.21 7.61 24.22
N GLY A 138 -4.31 8.37 24.17
CA GLY A 138 -4.34 9.80 24.50
C GLY A 138 -3.77 10.72 23.42
N ARG A 139 -3.36 10.18 22.26
CA ARG A 139 -2.85 10.97 21.12
C ARG A 139 -3.84 10.90 19.95
N LEU A 140 -4.13 12.05 19.35
CA LEU A 140 -4.90 12.12 18.12
C LEU A 140 -4.07 11.56 16.96
N ARG A 141 -4.66 10.66 16.17
CA ARG A 141 -4.10 10.11 14.94
C ARG A 141 -4.99 10.47 13.77
N GLU A 142 -4.45 11.25 12.84
CA GLU A 142 -5.17 11.65 11.64
C GLU A 142 -4.80 10.74 10.46
N PRO A 143 -5.80 10.13 9.80
CA PRO A 143 -5.57 9.27 8.65
C PRO A 143 -5.17 10.09 7.43
N GLY A 144 -4.08 9.69 6.76
CA GLY A 144 -3.67 10.32 5.51
C GLY A 144 -4.72 10.10 4.41
N GLN A 145 -5.01 11.14 3.62
CA GLN A 145 -5.90 10.99 2.47
C GLN A 145 -5.08 10.66 1.21
N VAL A 146 -5.06 9.39 0.83
CA VAL A 146 -4.31 8.88 -0.32
C VAL A 146 -5.21 8.92 -1.55
N ASN A 147 -5.46 10.13 -2.05
CA ASN A 147 -6.40 10.37 -3.15
C ASN A 147 -5.72 11.07 -4.33
N ASN A 148 -6.08 10.67 -5.56
CA ASN A 148 -5.52 11.25 -6.79
C ASN A 148 -5.84 12.75 -6.96
N PHE A 149 -6.78 13.29 -6.18
CA PHE A 149 -7.08 14.72 -6.11
C PHE A 149 -5.87 15.59 -5.81
N PHE A 150 -4.88 15.10 -5.08
CA PHE A 150 -3.65 15.85 -4.81
C PHE A 150 -2.70 15.91 -6.01
N ILE A 151 -2.91 15.08 -7.03
CA ILE A 151 -2.01 14.95 -8.18
C ILE A 151 -2.59 15.60 -9.44
N PHE A 152 -3.80 15.21 -9.83
CA PHE A 152 -4.33 15.58 -11.15
C PHE A 152 -4.45 17.10 -11.40
N PRO A 153 -4.82 17.97 -10.42
CA PRO A 153 -4.95 19.40 -10.70
C PRO A 153 -3.58 20.04 -11.01
N GLY A 154 -2.58 19.79 -10.18
CA GLY A 154 -1.23 20.33 -10.36
C GLY A 154 -0.55 19.80 -11.62
N MET A 155 -0.69 18.50 -11.87
CA MET A 155 -0.15 17.86 -13.08
C MET A 155 -0.80 18.41 -14.35
N SER A 156 -2.14 18.53 -14.37
CA SER A 156 -2.87 19.04 -15.53
C SER A 156 -2.52 20.50 -15.80
N PHE A 157 -2.45 21.32 -14.76
CA PHE A 157 -2.02 22.72 -14.88
C PHE A 157 -0.60 22.82 -15.44
N GLY A 158 0.35 22.05 -14.90
CA GLY A 158 1.73 22.04 -15.38
C GLY A 158 1.84 21.60 -16.85
N ALA A 159 1.11 20.55 -17.25
CA ALA A 159 1.07 20.08 -18.62
C ALA A 159 0.47 21.11 -19.60
N MET A 160 -0.60 21.80 -19.20
CA MET A 160 -1.20 22.87 -20.01
C MET A 160 -0.25 24.07 -20.12
N ALA A 161 0.37 24.49 -19.02
CA ALA A 161 1.25 25.66 -18.98
C ALA A 161 2.52 25.50 -19.82
N CYS A 162 3.03 24.28 -19.97
CA CYS A 162 4.20 23.99 -20.81
C CYS A 162 3.85 23.44 -22.20
N GLU A 163 2.56 23.41 -22.56
CA GLU A 163 2.06 22.85 -23.82
C GLU A 163 2.58 21.42 -24.09
N ALA A 164 2.58 20.59 -23.04
CA ALA A 164 3.07 19.21 -23.13
C ALA A 164 2.25 18.41 -24.16
N ARG A 165 2.95 17.76 -25.10
CA ARG A 165 2.32 16.90 -26.12
C ARG A 165 1.98 15.50 -25.61
N THR A 166 2.69 15.05 -24.58
CA THR A 166 2.53 13.73 -23.96
C THR A 166 2.72 13.84 -22.45
N ILE A 167 2.19 12.87 -21.71
CA ILE A 167 2.37 12.75 -20.25
C ILE A 167 3.25 11.52 -19.99
N PRO A 168 4.58 11.66 -19.85
CA PRO A 168 5.47 10.54 -19.54
C PRO A 168 5.32 10.10 -18.08
N GLU A 169 5.77 8.87 -17.75
CA GLU A 169 5.74 8.32 -16.38
C GLU A 169 6.39 9.27 -15.36
N ARG A 170 7.50 9.91 -15.76
CA ARG A 170 8.21 10.91 -14.94
C ARG A 170 7.34 12.05 -14.43
N PHE A 171 6.26 12.42 -15.13
CA PHE A 171 5.36 13.47 -14.63
C PHE A 171 4.65 13.01 -13.35
N PHE A 172 4.27 11.74 -13.25
CA PHE A 172 3.66 11.17 -12.04
C PHE A 172 4.66 11.11 -10.90
N MET A 173 5.92 10.75 -11.18
CA MET A 173 6.98 10.75 -10.17
C MET A 173 7.24 12.16 -9.61
N VAL A 174 7.41 13.16 -10.48
CA VAL A 174 7.63 14.55 -10.07
C VAL A 174 6.42 15.10 -9.29
N ALA A 175 5.19 14.77 -9.70
CA ALA A 175 4.00 15.20 -8.97
C ALA A 175 3.92 14.55 -7.58
N ALA A 176 4.24 13.25 -7.46
CA ALA A 176 4.28 12.56 -6.17
C ALA A 176 5.35 13.16 -5.23
N GLU A 177 6.55 13.45 -5.75
CA GLU A 177 7.61 14.12 -4.99
C GLU A 177 7.20 15.53 -4.56
N ALA A 178 6.57 16.30 -5.45
CA ALA A 178 6.11 17.65 -5.13
C ALA A 178 5.06 17.65 -4.01
N VAL A 179 4.09 16.73 -4.04
CA VAL A 179 3.10 16.57 -2.97
C VAL A 179 3.76 16.15 -1.65
N ALA A 180 4.69 15.20 -1.69
CA ALA A 180 5.40 14.76 -0.49
C ALA A 180 6.20 15.91 0.17
N ASN A 181 6.78 16.80 -0.63
CA ASN A 181 7.55 17.95 -0.15
C ASN A 181 6.70 19.15 0.30
N CYS A 182 5.37 19.08 0.19
CA CYS A 182 4.46 20.10 0.73
C CYS A 182 4.09 19.86 2.19
N LEU A 183 4.44 18.71 2.76
CA LEU A 183 4.17 18.37 4.15
C LEU A 183 5.16 19.06 5.08
N ASP A 184 4.69 19.52 6.23
CA ASP A 184 5.53 20.05 7.30
C ASP A 184 5.67 19.07 8.48
N ALA A 185 6.38 19.48 9.53
CA ALA A 185 6.58 18.64 10.71
C ALA A 185 5.27 18.33 11.46
N HIS A 186 4.29 19.24 11.41
CA HIS A 186 2.99 19.05 12.05
C HIS A 186 2.18 17.94 11.37
N ASP A 187 2.28 17.85 10.04
CA ASP A 187 1.59 16.82 9.25
C ASP A 187 2.11 15.38 9.49
N ILE A 188 3.33 15.23 10.02
CA ILE A 188 4.06 13.95 10.10
C ILE A 188 3.97 13.29 11.49
N GLU A 189 3.51 14.02 12.51
CA GLU A 189 3.53 13.62 13.93
C GLU A 189 2.37 12.68 14.36
#